data_AF-A0A226NGG1-F1
#
_entry.id   AF-A0A226NGG1-F1
#
_cell.length_a   1.000
_cell.length_b   1.000
_cell.length_c   1.000
_cell.angle_alpha   90.00
_cell.angle_beta   90.00
_cell.angle_gamma   90.00
#
_symmetry.space_group_name_H-M   'P 1'
#
loop_
_entity.id
_entity.type
_entity.pdbx_description
1 polymer ?
#
loop_
_entity_poly.entity_id
_entity_poly.type
_entity_poly.pdbx_seq_one_letter_code
_entity_poly.pdbx_strand_id
1 'polypeptide(L)'
;MAPMGIRLSPLGMAVFCLLGLGVLYHLYSGFLAGRFAFFMLSEPAAGGPDGARGSAAAVDLRELLAVSVLAAVRGGEEVRRVREGNVLNEKAKGKTREGAEEKLTSGDLLSNRRMCQLLRAAFPAVQINSEEHVDTADQETVYWDRSIPEDIKEKIQPKEVPAESVTVWIDPLDATQEYTGV
;
A
#
# COMPACT_ATOMS: atom_id res chain seq x y z
N MET A 1 34.92 45.29 -17.91
CA MET A 1 35.18 43.85 -18.11
C MET A 1 33.92 43.25 -18.75
N ALA A 2 33.97 42.91 -20.04
CA ALA A 2 32.86 42.22 -20.70
C ALA A 2 32.90 40.72 -20.32
N PRO A 3 31.76 40.07 -20.03
CA PRO A 3 31.75 38.66 -19.66
C PRO A 3 32.17 37.81 -20.87
N MET A 4 33.07 36.87 -20.62
CA MET A 4 33.63 35.97 -21.62
C MET A 4 32.54 34.99 -22.06
N GLY A 5 31.83 35.31 -23.14
CA GLY A 5 30.82 34.44 -23.72
C GLY A 5 31.45 33.16 -24.26
N ILE A 6 31.03 32.01 -23.74
CA ILE A 6 31.46 30.70 -24.23
C ILE A 6 30.98 30.58 -25.69
N ARG A 7 31.91 30.59 -26.64
CA ARG A 7 31.59 30.37 -28.06
C ARG A 7 31.55 28.87 -28.32
N LEU A 8 30.38 28.24 -28.18
CA LEU A 8 30.19 26.86 -28.62
C LEU A 8 30.13 26.82 -30.16
N SER A 9 31.00 26.02 -30.76
CA SER A 9 30.90 25.71 -32.19
C SER A 9 29.62 24.88 -32.45
N PRO A 10 29.04 24.95 -33.66
CA PRO A 10 27.89 24.12 -34.03
C PRO A 10 28.15 22.62 -33.80
N LEU A 11 29.39 22.18 -34.03
CA LEU A 11 29.85 20.82 -33.75
C LEU A 11 29.81 20.50 -32.24
N GLY A 12 30.24 21.43 -31.39
CA GLY A 12 30.20 21.27 -29.94
C GLY A 12 28.77 21.14 -29.40
N MET A 13 27.82 21.89 -29.96
CA MET A 13 26.40 21.73 -29.60
C MET A 13 25.85 20.36 -30.02
N ALA A 14 26.18 19.89 -31.23
CA ALA A 14 25.73 18.58 -31.70
C ALA A 14 26.23 17.44 -30.80
N VAL A 15 27.50 17.49 -30.40
CA VAL A 15 28.09 16.51 -29.47
C VAL A 15 27.42 16.57 -28.09
N PHE A 16 27.18 17.77 -27.57
CA PHE A 16 26.51 17.95 -26.28
C PHE A 16 25.07 17.40 -26.30
N CYS A 17 24.32 17.65 -27.37
CA CYS A 17 22.96 17.10 -27.54
C CYS A 17 22.97 15.56 -27.63
N LEU A 18 23.93 14.97 -28.36
CA LEU A 18 24.04 13.51 -28.46
C LEU A 18 24.40 12.87 -27.11
N LEU A 19 25.30 13.48 -26.34
CA LEU A 19 25.62 13.02 -24.99
C LEU A 19 24.42 13.16 -24.05
N GLY A 20 23.69 14.27 -24.12
CA GLY A 20 22.46 14.48 -23.36
C GLY A 20 21.38 13.44 -23.68
N LEU A 21 21.18 13.13 -24.96
CA LEU A 21 20.26 12.07 -25.41
C LEU A 21 20.71 10.69 -24.92
N GLY A 22 22.00 10.40 -24.94
CA GLY A 22 22.56 9.14 -24.42
C GLY A 22 22.34 8.98 -22.91
N VAL A 23 22.54 10.04 -22.13
CA VAL A 23 22.26 10.05 -20.68
C VAL A 23 20.76 9.87 -20.42
N LEU A 24 19.90 10.60 -21.15
CA LEU A 24 18.45 10.47 -21.02
C LEU A 24 17.98 9.05 -21.38
N TYR A 25 18.52 8.47 -22.44
CA TYR A 25 18.25 7.09 -22.82
C TYR A 25 18.68 6.10 -21.73
N HIS A 26 19.86 6.27 -21.13
CA HIS A 26 20.35 5.37 -20.08
C HIS A 26 19.55 5.49 -18.77
N LEU A 27 19.06 6.70 -18.44
CA LEU A 27 18.16 6.92 -17.31
C LEU A 27 16.78 6.30 -17.56
N TYR A 28 16.27 6.36 -18.79
CA TYR A 28 14.97 5.78 -19.14
C TYR A 28 15.00 4.28 -19.42
N SER A 29 16.10 3.73 -19.94
CA SER A 29 16.20 2.30 -20.27
C SER A 29 16.17 1.41 -19.02
N GLY A 30 16.74 1.87 -17.90
CA GLY A 30 16.60 1.20 -16.60
C GLY A 30 15.16 1.19 -16.07
N PHE A 31 14.41 2.26 -16.29
CA PHE A 31 13.00 2.37 -15.90
C PHE A 31 12.09 1.51 -16.79
N LEU A 32 12.40 1.39 -18.08
CA LEU A 32 11.65 0.56 -19.03
C LEU A 32 11.96 -0.93 -18.86
N ALA A 33 13.23 -1.30 -18.67
CA ALA A 33 13.64 -2.69 -18.48
C ALA A 33 13.03 -3.31 -17.20
N GLY A 34 12.90 -2.54 -16.12
CA GLY A 34 12.26 -3.01 -14.88
C GLY A 34 10.75 -3.32 -15.05
N ARG A 35 10.04 -2.52 -15.87
CA ARG A 35 8.60 -2.74 -16.14
C ARG A 35 8.36 -3.85 -17.17
N PHE A 36 9.26 -4.02 -18.13
CA PHE A 36 9.20 -5.12 -19.09
C PHE A 36 9.61 -6.47 -18.49
N ALA A 37 10.57 -6.52 -17.57
CA ALA A 37 10.93 -7.76 -16.87
C ALA A 37 9.80 -8.26 -15.95
N PHE A 38 9.08 -7.35 -15.29
CA PHE A 38 7.89 -7.68 -14.50
C PHE A 38 6.74 -8.21 -15.38
N PHE A 39 6.61 -7.71 -16.61
CA PHE A 39 5.58 -8.11 -17.57
C PHE A 39 5.88 -9.46 -18.25
N MET A 40 7.16 -9.80 -18.50
CA MET A 40 7.58 -11.04 -19.18
C MET A 40 7.69 -12.27 -18.25
N LEU A 41 7.90 -12.09 -16.94
CA LEU A 41 8.00 -13.20 -15.99
C LEU A 41 6.65 -13.70 -15.44
N SER A 42 5.54 -13.04 -15.80
CA SER A 42 4.20 -13.58 -15.59
C SER A 42 3.79 -14.37 -16.83
N GLU A 43 4.12 -15.66 -16.88
CA GLU A 43 3.53 -16.57 -17.87
C GLU A 43 2.04 -16.79 -17.58
N PRO A 44 1.12 -16.58 -18.53
CA PRO A 44 -0.18 -17.21 -18.50
C PRO A 44 -0.14 -18.50 -19.32
N ALA A 45 -0.62 -19.58 -18.70
CA ALA A 45 -0.92 -20.83 -19.38
C ALA A 45 -1.86 -20.60 -20.58
N ALA A 46 -1.59 -21.34 -21.66
CA ALA A 46 -2.21 -21.22 -22.97
C ALA A 46 -3.75 -21.20 -22.97
N GLY A 47 -4.33 -20.28 -23.74
CA GLY A 47 -5.75 -20.34 -24.12
C GLY A 47 -6.27 -19.13 -24.90
N GLY A 48 -6.33 -19.26 -26.24
CA GLY A 48 -7.33 -18.63 -27.14
C GLY A 48 -7.24 -17.11 -27.43
N PRO A 49 -7.42 -16.66 -28.69
CA PRO A 49 -7.42 -15.24 -29.03
C PRO A 49 -8.84 -14.68 -28.93
N ASP A 50 -9.28 -14.34 -27.72
CA ASP A 50 -10.41 -13.42 -27.49
C ASP A 50 -10.34 -12.90 -26.05
N GLY A 51 -9.85 -11.67 -25.86
CA GLY A 51 -9.96 -10.97 -24.56
C GLY A 51 -8.68 -10.27 -24.08
N ALA A 52 -8.41 -9.08 -24.60
CA ALA A 52 -7.48 -8.13 -23.98
C ALA A 52 -8.20 -6.81 -23.66
N ARG A 53 -9.29 -6.90 -22.91
CA ARG A 53 -9.56 -5.94 -21.83
C ARG A 53 -8.96 -6.59 -20.60
N GLY A 54 -8.01 -5.91 -19.93
CA GLY A 54 -7.41 -6.43 -18.69
C GLY A 54 -8.51 -6.94 -17.78
N SER A 55 -8.47 -8.23 -17.44
CA SER A 55 -9.41 -8.79 -16.47
C SER A 55 -9.20 -8.04 -15.17
N ALA A 56 -10.12 -7.15 -14.83
CA ALA A 56 -10.21 -6.57 -13.50
C ALA A 56 -10.16 -7.72 -12.49
N ALA A 57 -9.22 -7.69 -11.56
CA ALA A 57 -9.16 -8.71 -10.52
C ALA A 57 -10.50 -8.71 -9.78
N ALA A 58 -11.21 -9.84 -9.73
CA ALA A 58 -12.47 -9.93 -9.02
C ALA A 58 -12.21 -10.09 -7.51
N VAL A 59 -13.08 -9.51 -6.69
CA VAL A 59 -13.07 -9.56 -5.22
C VAL A 59 -14.39 -10.15 -4.77
N ASP A 60 -14.37 -11.28 -4.06
CA ASP A 60 -15.55 -11.75 -3.32
C ASP A 60 -15.71 -10.92 -2.04
N LEU A 61 -16.79 -10.14 -1.96
CA LEU A 61 -17.09 -9.31 -0.80
C LEU A 61 -17.26 -10.11 0.50
N ARG A 62 -17.64 -11.39 0.41
CA ARG A 62 -17.73 -12.26 1.58
C ARG A 62 -16.36 -12.65 2.11
N GLU A 63 -15.41 -12.96 1.22
CA GLU A 63 -14.01 -13.17 1.58
C GLU A 63 -13.38 -11.89 2.13
N LEU A 64 -13.66 -10.74 1.50
CA LEU A 64 -13.20 -9.43 1.97
C LEU A 64 -13.69 -9.14 3.39
N LEU A 65 -14.96 -9.42 3.69
CA LEU A 65 -15.51 -9.30 5.04
C LEU A 65 -14.78 -10.22 6.02
N ALA A 66 -14.57 -11.49 5.68
CA ALA A 66 -13.91 -12.46 6.53
C ALA A 66 -12.48 -12.03 6.92
N VAL A 67 -11.67 -11.62 5.93
CA VAL A 67 -10.32 -11.14 6.22
C VAL A 67 -10.33 -9.79 6.96
N SER A 68 -11.33 -8.94 6.74
CA SER A 68 -11.45 -7.66 7.45
C SER A 68 -11.74 -7.87 8.93
N VAL A 69 -12.60 -8.84 9.27
CA VAL A 69 -12.83 -9.26 10.66
C VAL A 69 -11.54 -9.81 11.28
N LEU A 70 -10.83 -10.69 10.56
CA LEU A 70 -9.55 -11.22 11.03
C LEU A 70 -8.50 -10.11 11.23
N ALA A 71 -8.46 -9.13 10.33
CA ALA A 71 -7.59 -7.96 10.45
C ALA A 71 -7.92 -7.15 11.70
N ALA A 72 -9.20 -6.84 11.93
CA ALA A 72 -9.64 -6.11 13.12
C ALA A 72 -9.31 -6.86 14.42
N VAL A 73 -9.51 -8.18 14.47
CA VAL A 73 -9.13 -9.01 15.63
C VAL A 73 -7.63 -8.91 15.89
N ARG A 74 -6.79 -9.13 14.86
CA ARG A 74 -5.34 -9.09 15.01
C ARG A 74 -4.82 -7.68 15.32
N GLY A 75 -5.43 -6.64 14.78
CA GLY A 75 -5.13 -5.25 15.14
C GLY A 75 -5.45 -4.98 16.61
N GLY A 76 -6.64 -5.36 17.06
CA GLY A 76 -7.06 -5.23 18.46
C GLY A 76 -6.19 -6.01 19.45
N GLU A 77 -5.66 -7.17 19.07
CA GLU A 77 -4.68 -7.91 19.87
C GLU A 77 -3.39 -7.11 20.10
N GLU A 78 -2.90 -6.39 19.08
CA GLU A 78 -1.73 -5.51 19.21
C GLU A 78 -2.04 -4.30 20.09
N VAL A 79 -3.19 -3.66 19.90
CA VAL A 79 -3.64 -2.55 20.76
C VAL A 79 -3.69 -3.02 22.23
N ARG A 80 -4.34 -4.15 22.49
CA ARG A 80 -4.43 -4.73 23.84
C ARG A 80 -3.04 -5.03 24.41
N ARG A 81 -2.15 -5.66 23.63
CA ARG A 81 -0.78 -6.00 24.05
C ARG A 81 0.00 -4.75 24.45
N VAL A 82 -0.10 -3.68 23.67
CA VAL A 82 0.56 -2.40 23.96
C VAL A 82 0.04 -1.79 25.26
N ARG A 83 -1.28 -1.79 25.46
CA ARG A 83 -1.92 -1.27 26.68
C ARG A 83 -1.54 -2.06 27.92
N GLU A 84 -1.68 -3.39 27.87
CA GLU A 84 -1.36 -4.28 29.00
C GLU A 84 0.15 -4.31 29.30
N GLY A 85 0.98 -4.15 28.26
CA GLY A 85 2.44 -4.05 28.40
C GLY A 85 2.94 -2.69 28.90
N ASN A 86 2.07 -1.68 29.01
CA ASN A 86 2.42 -0.30 29.35
C ASN A 86 3.52 0.30 28.45
N VAL A 87 3.50 -0.03 27.16
CA VAL A 87 4.49 0.37 26.15
C VAL A 87 3.89 1.30 25.10
N LEU A 88 3.07 2.27 25.54
CA LEU A 88 2.35 3.19 24.65
C LEU A 88 3.29 3.94 23.70
N ASN A 89 4.46 4.41 24.18
CA ASN A 89 5.41 5.23 23.40
C ASN A 89 4.71 6.38 22.66
N GLU A 90 3.86 7.12 23.38
CA GLU A 90 3.05 8.23 22.86
C GLU A 90 3.90 9.34 22.23
N LYS A 91 3.44 9.85 21.10
CA LYS A 91 4.03 10.97 20.36
C LYS A 91 2.93 11.91 19.89
N ALA A 92 3.21 13.21 19.82
CA ALA A 92 2.35 14.17 19.13
C ALA A 92 2.69 14.22 17.64
N LYS A 93 1.70 13.97 16.77
CA LYS A 93 1.80 14.04 15.31
C LYS A 93 1.52 15.45 14.79
N GLY A 94 0.69 16.20 15.53
CA GLY A 94 0.29 17.55 15.16
C GLY A 94 -0.81 18.06 16.07
N LYS A 95 -1.66 18.93 15.52
CA LYS A 95 -2.89 19.37 16.16
C LYS A 95 -4.09 19.02 15.30
N THR A 96 -5.16 18.59 15.93
CA THR A 96 -6.46 18.43 15.28
C THR A 96 -7.01 19.80 14.87
N ARG A 97 -8.09 19.82 14.10
CA ARG A 97 -8.75 21.07 13.68
C ARG A 97 -9.27 21.90 14.86
N GLU A 98 -9.57 21.22 15.96
CA GLU A 98 -10.05 21.75 17.23
C GLU A 98 -8.89 22.23 18.11
N GLY A 99 -7.65 22.01 17.69
CA GLY A 99 -6.45 22.45 18.38
C GLY A 99 -5.94 21.49 19.46
N ALA A 100 -6.56 20.32 19.62
CA ALA A 100 -6.09 19.25 20.50
C ALA A 100 -4.85 18.58 19.90
N GLU A 101 -4.00 17.96 20.72
CA GLU A 101 -2.84 17.23 20.21
C GLU A 101 -3.29 15.95 19.51
N GLU A 102 -2.93 15.80 18.24
CA GLU A 102 -3.11 14.53 17.52
C GLU A 102 -2.03 13.57 18.03
N LYS A 103 -2.47 12.47 18.66
CA LYS A 103 -1.58 11.52 19.32
C LYS A 103 -1.35 10.30 18.45
N LEU A 104 -0.19 9.70 18.63
CA LEU A 104 0.24 8.47 17.98
C LEU A 104 0.94 7.59 19.00
N THR A 105 0.57 6.31 19.06
CA THR A 105 1.17 5.32 19.96
C THR A 105 1.73 4.13 19.18
N SER A 106 2.44 3.25 19.90
CA SER A 106 2.81 1.93 19.37
C SER A 106 1.57 1.08 19.04
N GLY A 107 0.42 1.33 19.69
CA GLY A 107 -0.83 0.65 19.42
C GLY A 107 -1.32 0.93 17.99
N ASP A 108 -1.37 2.21 17.62
CA ASP A 108 -1.77 2.65 16.28
C ASP A 108 -0.86 2.03 15.21
N LEU A 109 0.46 2.12 15.41
CA LEU A 109 1.46 1.64 14.44
C LEU A 109 1.44 0.12 14.27
N LEU A 110 1.38 -0.64 15.35
CA LEU A 110 1.39 -2.10 15.31
C LEU A 110 0.04 -2.66 14.81
N SER A 111 -1.07 -2.08 15.26
CA SER A 111 -2.41 -2.42 14.75
C SER A 111 -2.49 -2.17 13.26
N ASN A 112 -2.07 -0.98 12.81
CA ASN A 112 -2.04 -0.61 11.40
C ASN A 112 -1.21 -1.57 10.56
N ARG A 113 0.02 -1.87 11.01
CA ARG A 113 0.90 -2.83 10.32
C ARG A 113 0.20 -4.16 10.14
N ARG A 114 -0.40 -4.68 11.20
CA ARG A 114 -1.03 -6.00 11.20
C ARG A 114 -2.25 -6.06 10.27
N MET A 115 -3.09 -5.04 10.30
CA MET A 115 -4.28 -4.92 9.45
C MET A 115 -3.90 -4.73 7.97
N CYS A 116 -3.05 -3.76 7.67
CA CYS A 116 -2.64 -3.43 6.31
C CYS A 116 -1.91 -4.59 5.62
N GLN A 117 -0.98 -5.24 6.31
CA GLN A 117 -0.23 -6.36 5.71
C GLN A 117 -1.16 -7.52 5.36
N LEU A 118 -2.06 -7.91 6.26
CA LEU A 118 -3.01 -8.99 6.02
C LEU A 118 -3.94 -8.68 4.83
N LEU A 119 -4.51 -7.48 4.79
CA LEU A 119 -5.43 -7.08 3.74
C LEU A 119 -4.73 -6.95 2.38
N ARG A 120 -3.52 -6.38 2.34
CA ARG A 120 -2.72 -6.29 1.10
C ARG A 120 -2.27 -7.66 0.58
N ALA A 121 -1.95 -8.59 1.49
CA ALA A 121 -1.60 -9.95 1.11
C ALA A 121 -2.82 -10.72 0.56
N ALA A 122 -4.00 -10.54 1.16
CA ALA A 122 -5.22 -11.20 0.74
C ALA A 122 -5.79 -10.64 -0.58
N PHE A 123 -5.77 -9.31 -0.74
CA PHE A 123 -6.35 -8.60 -1.88
C PHE A 123 -5.37 -7.57 -2.48
N PRO A 124 -4.32 -7.99 -3.20
CA PRO A 124 -3.29 -7.09 -3.72
C PRO A 124 -3.80 -6.03 -4.70
N ALA A 125 -4.93 -6.27 -5.36
CA ALA A 125 -5.53 -5.36 -6.33
C ALA A 125 -6.49 -4.33 -5.71
N VAL A 126 -6.84 -4.46 -4.43
CA VAL A 126 -7.76 -3.54 -3.74
C VAL A 126 -7.00 -2.34 -3.21
N GLN A 127 -7.55 -1.13 -3.42
CA GLN A 127 -6.99 0.08 -2.85
C GLN A 127 -7.22 0.10 -1.33
N ILE A 128 -6.14 0.21 -0.56
CA ILE A 128 -6.17 0.28 0.91
C ILE A 128 -5.51 1.58 1.35
N ASN A 129 -6.33 2.45 1.95
CA ASN A 129 -5.90 3.70 2.57
C ASN A 129 -5.94 3.52 4.09
N SER A 130 -4.89 3.94 4.79
CA SER A 130 -4.85 3.93 6.26
C SER A 130 -4.44 5.31 6.76
N GLU A 131 -4.95 5.70 7.94
CA GLU A 131 -4.51 6.91 8.63
C GLU A 131 -3.00 6.89 8.89
N GLU A 132 -2.49 5.73 9.31
CA GLU A 132 -1.09 5.58 9.67
C GLU A 132 -0.26 5.04 8.50
N HIS A 133 0.94 5.61 8.33
CA HIS A 133 1.85 5.20 7.28
C HIS A 133 2.72 4.02 7.76
N VAL A 134 2.73 2.93 6.99
CA VAL A 134 3.67 1.82 7.17
C VAL A 134 4.69 1.87 6.04
N ASP A 135 5.97 1.81 6.38
CA ASP A 135 7.04 1.65 5.41
C ASP A 135 6.86 0.34 4.65
N THR A 136 6.78 0.43 3.32
CA THR A 136 6.57 -0.72 2.41
C THR A 136 7.73 -1.71 2.38
N ALA A 137 8.84 -1.40 3.07
CA ALA A 137 10.02 -2.26 3.20
C ALA A 137 9.85 -3.38 4.26
N ASP A 138 8.95 -3.20 5.24
CA ASP A 138 8.64 -4.22 6.25
C ASP A 138 7.54 -5.16 5.73
N GLN A 139 7.89 -6.00 4.76
CA GLN A 139 7.02 -7.07 4.28
C GLN A 139 7.30 -8.35 5.05
N GLU A 140 6.65 -8.48 6.21
CA GLU A 140 6.51 -9.81 6.82
C GLU A 140 5.62 -10.66 5.91
N THR A 141 6.00 -11.92 5.68
CA THR A 141 5.19 -12.83 4.86
C THR A 141 3.94 -13.24 5.63
N VAL A 142 2.87 -12.46 5.50
CA VAL A 142 1.57 -12.76 6.07
C VAL A 142 0.77 -13.58 5.06
N TYR A 143 0.37 -14.79 5.46
CA TYR A 143 -0.52 -15.64 4.69
C TYR A 143 -1.91 -15.68 5.34
N TRP A 144 -2.94 -15.62 4.51
CA TRP A 144 -4.32 -15.92 4.89
C TRP A 144 -4.76 -17.16 4.14
N ASP A 145 -5.28 -18.14 4.88
CA ASP A 145 -5.74 -19.43 4.38
C ASP A 145 -7.11 -19.36 3.66
N ARG A 146 -7.66 -18.15 3.50
CA ARG A 146 -9.01 -17.90 2.96
C ARG A 146 -10.12 -18.59 3.76
N SER A 147 -9.87 -18.86 5.05
CA SER A 147 -10.91 -19.36 5.94
C SER A 147 -11.97 -18.27 6.17
N ILE A 148 -13.23 -18.63 5.93
CA ILE A 148 -14.40 -17.79 6.18
C ILE A 148 -15.10 -18.36 7.43
N PRO A 149 -15.23 -17.59 8.53
CA PRO A 149 -15.98 -17.98 9.72
C PRO A 149 -17.42 -18.43 9.43
N GLU A 150 -17.94 -19.38 10.20
CA GLU A 150 -19.21 -20.05 9.84
C GLU A 150 -20.40 -19.11 9.99
N ASP A 151 -20.35 -18.20 10.97
CA ASP A 151 -21.35 -17.16 11.15
C ASP A 151 -21.41 -16.18 9.96
N ILE A 152 -20.29 -15.94 9.28
CA ILE A 152 -20.24 -15.17 8.02
C ILE A 152 -20.77 -16.02 6.87
N LYS A 153 -20.36 -17.29 6.73
CA LYS A 153 -20.82 -18.20 5.67
C LYS A 153 -22.34 -18.35 5.67
N GLU A 154 -22.95 -18.47 6.85
CA GLU A 154 -24.39 -18.68 7.01
C GLU A 154 -25.22 -17.43 6.72
N LYS A 155 -24.69 -16.24 7.05
CA LYS A 155 -25.45 -14.98 6.95
C LYS A 155 -25.22 -14.24 5.63
N ILE A 156 -24.04 -14.43 5.02
CA ILE A 156 -23.60 -13.62 3.89
C ILE A 156 -23.38 -14.51 2.67
N GLN A 157 -24.07 -14.18 1.58
CA GLN A 157 -23.87 -14.83 0.30
C GLN A 157 -22.62 -14.27 -0.41
N PRO A 158 -21.87 -15.10 -1.15
CA PRO A 158 -20.74 -14.64 -1.95
C PRO A 158 -21.21 -13.64 -3.01
N LYS A 159 -20.40 -12.60 -3.24
CA LYS A 159 -20.67 -11.60 -4.29
C LYS A 159 -19.36 -11.07 -4.84
N GLU A 160 -19.10 -11.38 -6.10
CA GLU A 160 -17.92 -10.87 -6.80
C GLU A 160 -18.17 -9.46 -7.36
N VAL A 161 -17.18 -8.59 -7.19
CA VAL A 161 -17.13 -7.26 -7.78
C VAL A 161 -15.72 -6.98 -8.34
N PRO A 162 -15.57 -6.06 -9.31
CA PRO A 162 -14.25 -5.62 -9.76
C PRO A 162 -13.46 -4.97 -8.62
N ALA A 163 -12.16 -5.29 -8.47
CA ALA A 163 -11.32 -4.74 -7.42
C ALA A 163 -11.26 -3.21 -7.43
N GLU A 164 -11.26 -2.58 -8.61
CA GLU A 164 -11.27 -1.11 -8.74
C GLU A 164 -12.54 -0.44 -8.20
N SER A 165 -13.61 -1.21 -7.98
CA SER A 165 -14.85 -0.70 -7.36
C SER A 165 -14.80 -0.72 -5.83
N VAL A 166 -13.73 -1.23 -5.23
CA VAL A 166 -13.56 -1.39 -3.79
C VAL A 166 -12.39 -0.54 -3.30
N THR A 167 -12.65 0.22 -2.23
CA THR A 167 -11.59 0.90 -1.46
C THR A 167 -11.82 0.61 0.01
N VAL A 168 -10.76 0.17 0.70
CA VAL A 168 -10.77 -0.07 2.14
C VAL A 168 -10.11 1.11 2.84
N TRP A 169 -10.77 1.64 3.86
CA TRP A 169 -10.27 2.70 4.73
C TRP A 169 -10.03 2.12 6.11
N ILE A 170 -8.81 2.29 6.63
CA ILE A 170 -8.40 1.75 7.92
C ILE A 170 -8.08 2.92 8.85
N ASP A 171 -8.79 2.95 9.95
CA ASP A 171 -8.36 3.62 11.18
C ASP A 171 -7.91 2.50 12.13
N PRO A 172 -6.60 2.40 12.42
CA PRO A 172 -6.05 1.27 13.18
C PRO A 172 -6.38 1.34 14.67
N LEU A 173 -6.71 2.53 15.18
CA LEU A 173 -7.03 2.82 16.57
C LEU A 173 -7.71 4.20 16.62
N ASP A 174 -9.04 4.19 16.59
CA ASP A 174 -9.83 5.40 16.81
C ASP A 174 -9.73 5.84 18.29
N ALA A 175 -9.87 7.14 18.54
CA ALA A 175 -9.82 7.73 19.88
C ALA A 175 -8.48 7.47 20.61
N THR A 176 -7.35 7.73 19.93
CA THR A 176 -6.00 7.55 20.48
C THR A 176 -5.78 8.33 21.78
N GLN A 177 -6.43 9.47 21.98
CA GLN A 177 -6.32 10.26 23.22
C GLN A 177 -6.91 9.51 24.42
N GLU A 178 -8.14 9.01 24.27
CA GLU A 178 -8.85 8.23 25.27
C GLU A 178 -8.11 6.91 25.55
N TYR A 179 -7.54 6.31 24.50
CA TYR A 179 -6.72 5.12 24.63
C TYR A 179 -5.46 5.34 25.46
N THR A 180 -4.86 6.53 25.47
CA THR A 180 -3.73 6.80 26.39
C THR A 180 -4.19 7.04 27.82
N GLY A 181 -5.49 7.24 28.05
CA GLY A 181 -6.09 7.44 29.38
C GLY A 181 -5.94 8.86 29.90
N VAL A 182 -5.83 9.82 28.99
CA VAL A 182 -5.80 11.27 29.27
C VAL A 182 -7.18 11.86 29.05
#